data_AF-A0A660WRK7-F1
#
_entry.id   AF-A0A660WRK7-F1
#
_cell.length_a   1.000
_cell.length_b   1.000
_cell.length_c   1.000
_cell.angle_alpha   90.00
_cell.angle_beta   90.00
_cell.angle_gamma   90.00
#
_symmetry.space_group_name_H-M   'P 1'
#
loop_
_entity.id
_entity.type
_entity.pdbx_description
1 polymer ?
#
loop_
_entity_poly.entity_id
_entity_poly.type
_entity_poly.pdbx_seq_one_letter_code
_entity_poly.pdbx_strand_id
1 'polypeptide(L)' 'SFIFSILYAISDEIHQTFIPGRNASVKDVVADCVGILIGLYIVKKWQR' A
#
# COMPACT_ATOMS: atom_id res chain seq x y z
N SER A 1 -5.30 5.07 -10.53
CA SER A 1 -4.13 4.63 -9.77
C SER A 1 -4.45 3.78 -8.55
N PHE A 2 -5.58 3.97 -7.85
CA PHE A 2 -5.91 3.26 -6.60
C PHE A 2 -5.77 1.73 -6.66
N ILE A 3 -6.40 1.06 -7.64
CA ILE A 3 -6.36 -0.41 -7.78
C ILE A 3 -4.93 -0.91 -8.01
N PHE A 4 -4.16 -0.22 -8.86
CA PHE A 4 -2.74 -0.55 -9.08
C PHE A 4 -1.91 -0.40 -7.81
N SER A 5 -2.16 0.63 -7.00
CA SER A 5 -1.47 0.82 -5.72
C SER A 5 -1.78 -0.29 -4.70
N ILE A 6 -3.03 -0.79 -4.66
CA ILE A 6 -3.39 -1.94 -3.82
C ILE A 6 -2.68 -3.21 -4.28
N LEU A 7 -2.68 -3.49 -5.59
CA LEU A 7 -1.97 -4.65 -6.14
C LEU A 7 -0.46 -4.57 -5.86
N TYR A 8 0.11 -3.37 -5.90
CA TYR A 8 1.51 -3.14 -5.54
C TYR A 8 1.77 -3.38 -4.05
N ALA A 9 0.91 -2.90 -3.14
CA ALA A 9 1.03 -3.16 -1.71
C ALA A 9 0.96 -4.67 -1.38
N ILE A 10 0.05 -5.40 -2.03
CA ILE A 10 -0.03 -6.87 -1.89
C ILE A 10 1.25 -7.53 -2.43
N SER A 11 1.76 -7.05 -3.57
CA SER A 11 3.01 -7.54 -4.14
C SER A 11 4.21 -7.27 -3.23
N ASP A 12 4.23 -6.14 -2.51
CA ASP A 12 5.30 -5.80 -1.57
C ASP A 12 5.33 -6.77 -0.39
N GLU A 13 4.16 -7.05 0.21
CA GLU A 13 4.05 -8.02 1.29
C GLU A 13 4.43 -9.45 0.85
N ILE A 14 4.07 -9.84 -0.37
CA ILE A 14 4.57 -11.10 -0.96
C ILE A 14 6.09 -11.03 -1.15
N HIS A 15 6.64 -9.90 -1.62
CA HIS A 15 8.08 -9.74 -1.79
C HIS A 15 8.84 -9.84 -0.45
N GLN A 16 8.26 -9.31 0.62
CA GLN A 16 8.81 -9.40 1.96
C GLN A 16 8.95 -10.84 2.46
N THR A 17 8.12 -11.78 1.98
CA THR A 17 8.26 -13.21 2.34
C THR A 17 9.56 -13.86 1.83
N PHE A 18 10.20 -13.29 0.80
CA PHE A 18 11.50 -13.77 0.33
C PHE A 18 12.66 -13.25 1.16
N ILE A 19 12.43 -12.27 2.04
CA ILE A 19 13.44 -11.71 2.91
C ILE A 19 13.46 -12.50 4.23
N PRO A 20 14.56 -13.17 4.58
CA PRO A 20 14.63 -13.93 5.82
C PRO A 20 14.39 -13.03 7.04
N GLY A 21 13.48 -13.45 7.91
CA GLY A 21 13.09 -12.70 9.11
C GLY A 21 11.94 -11.69 8.89
N ARG A 22 11.38 -11.62 7.68
CA ARG A 22 10.17 -10.85 7.35
C ARG A 22 9.04 -11.80 6.98
N ASN A 23 7.81 -11.44 7.31
CA ASN A 23 6.60 -12.20 6.99
C ASN A 23 5.58 -11.26 6.37
N ALA A 24 4.79 -11.78 5.43
CA ALA A 24 3.63 -11.05 4.91
C ALA A 24 2.64 -10.78 6.04
N SER A 25 2.16 -9.55 6.10
CA SER A 25 1.27 -9.03 7.13
C SER A 25 0.08 -8.35 6.48
N VAL A 26 -1.10 -8.92 6.71
CA VAL A 26 -2.37 -8.31 6.25
C VAL A 26 -2.55 -6.92 6.87
N LYS A 27 -1.99 -6.68 8.07
CA LYS A 27 -2.06 -5.37 8.72
C LYS A 27 -1.26 -4.32 7.94
N ASP A 28 -0.16 -4.71 7.32
CA ASP A 28 0.70 -3.80 6.57
C ASP A 28 0.06 -3.45 5.22
N VAL A 29 -0.58 -4.41 4.53
CA VAL A 29 -1.44 -4.12 3.35
C VAL A 29 -2.53 -3.11 3.69
N VAL A 30 -3.16 -3.22 4.87
CA VAL A 30 -4.22 -2.30 5.31
C VAL A 30 -3.63 -0.91 5.59
N ALA A 31 -2.46 -0.84 6.22
CA ALA A 31 -1.76 0.42 6.45
C ALA A 31 -1.42 1.13 5.13
N ASP A 32 -0.93 0.39 4.13
CA ASP A 32 -0.67 0.91 2.79
C ASP A 32 -1.94 1.43 2.12
N CYS A 33 -3.05 0.69 2.22
CA CYS A 33 -4.35 1.14 1.70
C CYS A 33 -4.79 2.47 2.31
N VAL A 34 -4.60 2.64 3.63
CA VAL A 34 -4.89 3.91 4.32
C VAL A 34 -3.98 5.03 3.82
N GLY A 35 -2.67 4.77 3.68
CA GLY A 35 -1.71 5.72 3.14
C GLY A 35 -2.06 6.17 1.71
N ILE A 36 -2.44 5.23 0.85
CA ILE A 36 -2.87 5.50 -0.54
C ILE A 36 -4.12 6.40 -0.54
N LEU A 37 -5.13 6.10 0.30
CA LEU A 37 -6.35 6.91 0.40
C LEU A 37 -6.06 8.34 0.84
N ILE A 38 -5.19 8.51 1.86
CA ILE A 38 -4.77 9.82 2.35
C ILE A 38 -4.03 10.59 1.26
N GLY A 39 -3.07 9.94 0.58
CA GLY A 39 -2.32 10.54 -0.51
C GLY A 39 -3.22 11.01 -1.66
N LEU A 40 -4.16 10.17 -2.08
CA LEU A 40 -5.14 10.53 -3.11
C LEU A 40 -6.05 11.69 -2.69
N TYR A 41 -6.48 11.72 -1.41
CA TYR A 41 -7.27 12.82 -0.87
C TYR A 41 -6.49 14.14 -0.90
N ILE A 42 -5.23 14.14 -0.45
CA ILE A 42 -4.37 15.33 -0.44
C ILE A 42 -4.15 15.84 -1.86
N VAL A 43 -3.77 14.96 -2.80
CA VAL A 43 -3.55 15.34 -4.21
C VAL A 43 -4.82 15.93 -4.80
N LYS A 44 -5.98 15.30 -4.59
CA LYS A 44 -7.27 15.81 -5.07
C LYS A 44 -7.64 17.15 -4.45
N LYS A 45 -7.32 17.38 -3.18
CA LYS A 45 -7.53 18.66 -2.50
C LYS A 45 -6.60 19.74 -3.04
N TRP A 46 -5.36 19.39 -3.39
CA TRP A 46 -4.34 20.33 -3.89
C TRP A 46 -4.56 20.71 -5.36
N GLN A 47 -5.22 19.85 -6.13
CA GLN A 47 -5.65 20.12 -7.50
C GLN A 47 -6.96 20.94 -7.59
N ARG A 48 -7.58 21.25 -6.46
CA ARG A 48 -8.75 22.14 -6.36
C ARG A 48 -8.31 23.53 -5.94
#